data_AF-A0A840ZIG4-F1
#
_entry.id   AF-A0A840ZIG4-F1
#
_cell.length_a   1.000
_cell.length_b   1.000
_cell.length_c   1.000
_cell.angle_alpha   90.00
_cell.angle_beta   90.00
_cell.angle_gamma   90.00
#
_symmetry.space_group_name_H-M   'P 1'
#
loop_
_entity.id
_entity.type
_entity.pdbx_description
1 polymer ?
#
loop_
_entity_poly.entity_id
_entity_poly.type
_entity_poly.pdbx_seq_one_letter_code
_entity_poly.pdbx_strand_id
1 'polypeptide(L)' 'MHKVWLLFDPRRTLVALFTFLFILALLIHFILLSTDRFNWLEGPKDAKAAAAHSLVLPTMPG' A
#
# COMPACT_ATOMS: atom_id res chain seq x y z
N MET A 1 22.48 29.43 -14.02
CA MET A 1 21.42 28.57 -14.58
C MET A 1 20.05 28.92 -14.01
N HIS A 2 19.57 30.17 -14.20
CA HIS A 2 18.22 30.59 -13.77
C HIS A 2 17.23 30.63 -14.94
N LYS A 3 17.70 30.52 -16.19
CA LYS A 3 16.88 30.60 -17.40
C LYS A 3 15.89 29.45 -17.57
N VAL A 4 16.08 28.34 -16.86
CA VAL A 4 15.13 27.23 -16.82
C VAL A 4 13.75 27.70 -16.30
N TRP A 5 13.72 28.68 -15.41
CA TRP A 5 12.48 29.29 -14.88
C TRP A 5 11.80 30.28 -15.83
N LEU A 6 12.45 30.68 -16.94
CA LEU A 6 11.83 31.50 -17.99
C LEU A 6 11.07 30.64 -19.02
N LEU A 7 11.40 29.35 -19.11
CA LEU A 7 10.74 28.39 -20.00
C LEU A 7 9.68 27.55 -19.28
N PHE A 8 9.90 27.27 -17.99
CA PHE A 8 9.01 26.47 -17.17
C PHE A 8 8.39 27.33 -16.06
N ASP A 9 7.07 27.50 -16.11
CA ASP A 9 6.32 28.19 -15.05
C ASP A 9 6.58 27.52 -13.70
N PRO A 10 7.24 28.21 -12.74
CA PRO A 10 7.78 27.60 -11.51
C PRO A 10 6.76 26.78 -10.73
N ARG A 11 5.53 27.29 -10.68
CA ARG A 11 4.41 26.66 -9.99
C ARG A 11 4.03 25.33 -10.64
N ARG A 12 3.95 25.29 -11.98
CA ARG A 12 3.55 24.10 -12.71
C ARG A 12 4.62 23.02 -12.62
N THR A 13 5.90 23.37 -12.70
CA THR A 13 7.00 22.41 -12.58
C THR A 13 7.07 21.79 -11.18
N LEU A 14 6.89 22.59 -10.12
CA LEU A 14 6.83 22.09 -8.75
C LEU A 14 5.64 21.15 -8.52
N VAL A 15 4.45 21.53 -9.01
CA VAL A 15 3.26 20.68 -8.91
C VAL A 15 3.43 19.40 -9.72
N ALA A 16 3.96 19.47 -10.94
CA ALA A 16 4.20 18.30 -11.79
C ALA A 16 5.20 17.34 -11.14
N LEU A 17 6.29 17.86 -10.57
CA LEU A 17 7.27 17.07 -9.83
C LEU A 17 6.63 16.40 -8.62
N PHE A 18 5.92 17.14 -7.78
CA PHE A 18 5.23 16.60 -6.61
C PHE A 18 4.23 15.50 -6.98
N THR A 19 3.36 15.78 -7.96
CA THR A 19 2.36 14.81 -8.42
C THR A 19 3.02 13.57 -9.03
N PHE A 20 4.08 13.73 -9.81
CA PHE A 20 4.82 12.61 -10.38
C PHE A 20 5.43 11.73 -9.29
N LEU A 21 6.16 12.31 -8.32
CA LEU A 21 6.75 11.55 -7.22
C LEU A 21 5.67 10.91 -6.35
N PHE A 22 4.55 11.59 -6.12
CA PHE A 22 3.45 11.07 -5.31
C PHE A 22 2.77 9.86 -5.97
N ILE A 23 2.47 9.95 -7.27
CA ILE A 23 1.93 8.82 -8.04
C ILE A 23 2.92 7.66 -8.03
N LEU A 24 4.20 7.94 -8.27
CA LEU A 24 5.24 6.91 -8.26
C LEU A 24 5.34 6.21 -6.90
N ALA A 25 5.26 6.98 -5.80
CA ALA A 25 5.27 6.43 -4.45
C ALA A 25 4.06 5.51 -4.21
N LEU A 26 2.84 5.97 -4.55
CA LEU A 26 1.64 5.14 -4.43
C LEU A 26 1.75 3.86 -5.25
N LEU A 27 2.19 3.96 -6.50
CA LEU A 27 2.32 2.81 -7.40
C LEU A 27 3.25 1.73 -6.80
N ILE A 28 4.39 2.13 -6.23
CA ILE A 28 5.31 1.21 -5.53
C ILE A 28 4.61 0.57 -4.32
N HIS A 29 3.93 1.36 -3.47
CA HIS A 29 3.25 0.83 -2.28
C HIS A 29 2.14 -0.15 -2.65
N PHE A 30 1.34 0.17 -3.68
CA PHE A 30 0.29 -0.72 -4.18
C PHE A 30 0.86 -2.04 -4.71
N ILE A 31 2.02 -2.03 -5.39
CA ILE A 31 2.70 -3.26 -5.82
C ILE A 31 3.14 -4.10 -4.61
N LEU A 32 3.76 -3.47 -3.61
CA LEU A 32 4.20 -4.20 -2.41
C LEU A 32 3.02 -4.79 -1.63
N LEU A 33 1.95 -4.00 -1.46
CA LEU A 33 0.71 -4.45 -0.82
C LEU A 33 -0.04 -5.52 -1.64
N SER A 34 0.01 -5.49 -2.97
CA SER A 34 -0.60 -6.53 -3.79
C SER A 34 0.15 -7.86 -3.71
N THR A 35 1.41 -7.86 -3.25
CA THR A 35 2.25 -9.05 -3.22
C THR A 35 2.12 -9.78 -1.89
N ASP A 36 1.79 -11.07 -1.93
CA ASP A 36 1.53 -11.93 -0.75
C ASP A 36 2.58 -11.82 0.37
N ARG A 37 3.85 -11.72 -0.02
CA ARG A 37 5.01 -11.71 0.87
C ARG A 37 5.37 -10.34 1.45
N PHE A 38 4.95 -9.25 0.80
CA PHE A 38 5.27 -7.88 1.21
C PHE A 38 4.03 -7.08 1.63
N ASN A 39 2.84 -7.70 1.59
CA ASN A 39 1.61 -7.13 2.09
C ASN A 39 1.64 -7.09 3.63
N TRP A 40 2.15 -5.98 4.16
CA TRP A 40 2.21 -5.75 5.60
C TRP A 40 0.83 -5.50 6.23
N LEU A 41 -0.22 -5.30 5.44
CA LEU A 41 -1.58 -5.04 5.93
C LEU A 41 -2.32 -6.35 6.24
N GLU A 42 -2.09 -7.39 5.45
CA GLU A 42 -2.71 -8.72 5.62
C GLU A 42 -2.02 -9.55 6.73
N GLY A 43 -0.79 -9.17 7.12
CA GLY A 43 0.02 -9.93 8.08
C GLY A 43 0.46 -11.30 7.52
N PRO A 44 1.29 -12.07 8.25
CA PRO A 44 1.63 -13.44 7.85
C PRO A 44 0.33 -14.22 7.64
N LYS A 45 0.11 -14.72 6.41
CA LYS A 45 -1.00 -15.62 6.09
C LYS A 45 -0.93 -16.96 6.82
N ASP A 46 0.11 -17.18 7.60
CA ASP A 46 0.20 -18.27 8.55
C ASP A 46 -0.54 -17.90 9.85
N ALA A 47 -1.73 -18.50 10.02
CA ALA A 47 -2.32 -18.89 11.33
C ALA A 47 -3.51 -18.13 11.95
N LYS A 48 -4.16 -17.10 11.35
CA LYS A 48 -5.32 -16.47 12.05
C LYS A 48 -6.70 -16.48 11.37
N ALA A 49 -6.83 -16.66 10.06
CA ALA A 49 -8.15 -16.70 9.42
C ALA A 49 -8.85 -18.08 9.50
N ALA A 50 -8.10 -19.18 9.70
CA ALA A 50 -8.67 -20.52 9.89
C ALA A 50 -9.07 -20.82 11.34
N ALA A 51 -8.55 -20.09 12.33
CA ALA A 51 -8.80 -20.37 13.75
C ALA A 51 -10.04 -19.66 14.31
N ALA A 52 -10.54 -18.59 13.66
CA ALA A 52 -11.71 -17.85 14.14
C ALA A 52 -13.07 -18.48 13.76
N HIS A 53 -13.07 -19.49 12.88
CA HIS A 53 -14.26 -20.27 12.52
C HIS A 53 -14.14 -21.74 12.99
N SER A 54 -13.76 -21.94 14.24
CA SER A 54 -14.18 -23.15 14.96
C SER A 54 -14.60 -22.73 16.35
N LEU A 55 -15.76 -22.09 16.43
CA LEU A 55 -16.60 -22.18 17.61
C LEU A 55 -16.92 -23.68 17.77
N VAL A 56 -16.00 -24.40 18.42
CA VAL A 56 -16.22 -25.76 18.88
C VAL A 56 -17.36 -25.66 19.88
N LEU A 57 -18.58 -25.96 19.42
CA LEU A 57 -19.73 -26.18 20.27
C LEU A 57 -19.38 -27.37 21.17
N PRO A 58 -19.36 -27.21 22.50
CA PRO A 58 -19.18 -28.36 23.39
C PRO A 58 -20.42 -29.25 23.24
N THR A 59 -20.31 -30.32 22.46
CA THR A 59 -21.28 -31.42 22.51
C THR A 59 -21.08 -32.14 23.84
N MET A 60 -21.95 -31.86 24.80
CA MET A 60 -21.98 -32.57 26.08
C MET A 60 -22.33 -34.06 25.83
N PRO A 61 -21.58 -35.02 26.40
CA PRO A 61 -21.99 -36.42 26.42
C PRO A 61 -23.09 -36.63 27.47
N GLY A 62 -24.15 -37.33 27.08
CA GLY A 62 -25.23 -37.80 27.96
C GLY A 62 -24.87 -39.04 28.76
#